data_AF-C7XUR7-F1
#
_entry.id   AF-C7XUR7-F1
#
_cell.length_a   1.000
_cell.length_b   1.000
_cell.length_c   1.000
_cell.angle_alpha   90.00
_cell.angle_beta   90.00
_cell.angle_gamma   90.00
#
_symmetry.space_group_name_H-M   'P 1'
#
loop_
_entity.id
_entity.type
_entity.pdbx_description
1 polymer ?
#
loop_
_entity_poly.entity_id
_entity_poly.type
_entity_poly.pdbx_seq_one_letter_code
_entity_poly.pdbx_strand_id
1 'polypeptide(L)'
;MTRPMKHKLNRWLTFVIATAFLFCGISTTFSVGGITTTTIPTAYAAKGDQGVDWSKYQGNFGAWGLNDDKFSISQVGGYYNGSFVEQYTYPTQVATTIAQGKRAHTYIYAQFSGRWQADQMLNYYLPKVQTPKGSIVMLDVESGNPDTDSVLYALKRVQDAGYTAVLYGYKNFLVNHLDLHQIASQYPLALAEYPDYNVTKHPNYNYFPSFENIGIFQFTSTYNAGGLDGDVDLTGITDNGYKAGNPQKPKTNTPATTTGKQLHQDTHNYTVKAGDSWWSIAHKFGMDMNALAKLNGTTINTVIHPNQVLRVADHGSGSQVSNKVQKPIAQPNQSNWTDNMGDTWHRENGTFTSTTWLHLRWGAKPSSSSIAYVGPGTTIKYDAWSKHDGFIYVRQPRSNGYSYIAVRNAWNHEPYGTFK
;
A
#
# COMPACT_ATOMS: atom_id res chain seq x y z
N MET A 1 50.63 5.05 -40.15
CA MET A 1 49.84 4.95 -38.90
C MET A 1 48.43 4.48 -39.27
N THR A 2 48.06 3.23 -38.99
CA THR A 2 46.67 2.75 -39.00
C THR A 2 46.59 1.37 -38.33
N ARG A 3 45.53 1.17 -37.53
CA ARG A 3 45.00 -0.08 -36.96
C ARG A 3 43.46 0.07 -37.01
N PRO A 4 42.64 -0.98 -36.81
CA PRO A 4 42.91 -2.42 -36.78
C PRO A 4 41.93 -3.23 -37.67
N MET A 5 42.01 -4.56 -37.66
CA MET A 5 40.82 -5.43 -37.70
C MET A 5 41.11 -6.78 -37.02
N LYS A 6 40.17 -7.28 -36.20
CA LYS A 6 40.12 -8.65 -35.69
C LYS A 6 38.70 -9.18 -35.82
N HIS A 7 38.51 -10.25 -36.58
CA HIS A 7 37.35 -11.16 -36.51
C HIS A 7 37.85 -12.48 -35.86
N LYS A 8 37.16 -13.05 -34.85
CA LYS A 8 36.02 -14.00 -34.96
C LYS A 8 36.37 -15.18 -35.88
N LEU A 9 36.26 -16.47 -35.54
CA LEU A 9 35.49 -17.22 -34.53
C LEU A 9 36.42 -18.35 -33.95
N ASN A 10 36.08 -19.39 -33.15
CA ASN A 10 34.80 -19.96 -32.69
C ASN A 10 34.88 -20.62 -31.28
N ARG A 11 33.79 -21.32 -30.93
CA ARG A 11 33.37 -22.04 -29.72
C ARG A 11 33.68 -23.55 -29.78
N TRP A 12 33.64 -24.23 -28.62
CA TRP A 12 32.70 -25.33 -28.24
C TRP A 12 32.81 -25.45 -26.69
N LEU A 13 31.81 -25.02 -25.90
CA LEU A 13 30.56 -25.69 -25.49
C LEU A 13 30.73 -26.65 -24.29
N THR A 14 30.20 -26.25 -23.12
CA THR A 14 29.82 -27.15 -22.01
C THR A 14 28.53 -26.61 -21.37
N PHE A 15 27.68 -27.50 -20.86
CA PHE A 15 26.28 -27.25 -20.53
C PHE A 15 26.02 -27.33 -19.02
N VAL A 16 25.27 -26.35 -18.49
CA VAL A 16 24.23 -26.42 -17.42
C VAL A 16 24.43 -27.36 -16.20
N ILE A 17 24.30 -26.78 -14.99
CA ILE A 17 23.23 -27.14 -14.02
C ILE A 17 23.02 -25.95 -13.07
N ALA A 18 21.76 -25.65 -12.77
CA ALA A 18 21.35 -24.71 -11.73
C ALA A 18 20.79 -25.49 -10.53
N THR A 19 21.19 -25.14 -9.31
CA THR A 19 20.69 -25.78 -8.09
C THR A 19 19.74 -24.83 -7.37
N ALA A 20 18.45 -25.12 -7.42
CA ALA A 20 17.48 -24.53 -6.51
C ALA A 20 17.54 -25.28 -5.16
N PHE A 21 17.69 -24.55 -4.05
CA PHE A 21 17.60 -25.16 -2.72
C PHE A 21 16.12 -25.35 -2.34
N LEU A 22 15.63 -26.57 -2.57
CA LEU A 22 14.37 -27.05 -2.03
C LEU A 22 14.65 -27.78 -0.71
N PHE A 23 14.44 -27.14 0.44
CA PHE A 23 14.53 -27.82 1.73
C PHE A 23 13.23 -28.59 2.02
N CYS A 24 13.14 -29.80 1.49
CA CYS A 24 12.16 -30.79 1.93
C CYS A 24 12.69 -31.47 3.19
N GLY A 25 12.04 -31.24 4.33
CA GLY A 25 12.39 -31.89 5.60
C GLY A 25 11.97 -33.35 5.60
N ILE A 26 12.89 -34.26 5.24
CA ILE A 26 12.70 -35.70 5.43
C ILE A 26 13.00 -36.04 6.89
N SER A 27 11.99 -36.55 7.59
CA SER A 27 12.14 -37.11 8.93
C SER A 27 12.90 -38.44 8.86
N THR A 28 14.05 -38.52 9.54
CA THR A 28 14.74 -39.78 9.83
C THR A 28 14.51 -40.18 11.28
N THR A 29 13.87 -41.31 11.49
CA THR A 29 13.65 -41.89 12.82
C THR A 29 14.92 -42.60 13.31
N PHE A 30 15.52 -42.07 14.38
CA PHE A 30 16.46 -42.81 15.23
C PHE A 30 15.81 -43.03 16.60
N SER A 31 15.66 -44.28 16.99
CA SER A 31 15.13 -44.69 18.29
C SER A 31 16.19 -45.45 19.08
N VAL A 32 16.88 -44.76 19.99
CA VAL A 32 17.56 -45.37 21.14
C VAL A 32 17.17 -44.53 22.35
N GLY A 33 16.68 -45.20 23.41
CA GLY A 33 15.96 -44.54 24.50
C GLY A 33 16.86 -43.71 25.43
N GLY A 34 16.33 -42.57 25.88
CA GLY A 34 16.95 -41.73 26.89
C GLY A 34 16.37 -40.32 26.87
N ILE A 35 15.49 -40.03 27.85
CA ILE A 35 14.97 -38.68 28.21
C ILE A 35 14.67 -37.77 27.01
N THR A 36 13.41 -37.77 26.56
CA THR A 36 12.92 -36.73 25.64
C THR A 36 12.84 -35.38 26.35
N THR A 37 13.96 -34.65 26.39
CA THR A 37 13.91 -33.19 26.53
C THR A 37 13.19 -32.66 25.29
N THR A 38 11.95 -32.23 25.45
CA THR A 38 11.21 -31.48 24.43
C THR A 38 11.88 -30.13 24.24
N THR A 39 12.92 -30.10 23.40
CA THR A 39 13.42 -28.88 22.79
C THR A 39 12.29 -28.33 21.93
N ILE A 40 11.53 -27.39 22.47
CA ILE A 40 10.55 -26.62 21.71
C ILE A 40 11.32 -26.01 20.53
N PRO A 41 10.91 -26.24 19.28
CA PRO A 41 11.58 -25.65 18.14
C PRO A 41 11.39 -24.13 18.24
N THR A 42 12.46 -23.43 18.59
CA THR A 42 12.48 -21.97 18.58
C THR A 42 12.37 -21.51 17.14
N ALA A 43 11.19 -21.04 16.76
CA ALA A 43 11.01 -20.39 15.47
C ALA A 43 11.91 -19.15 15.42
N TYR A 44 12.69 -19.02 14.36
CA TYR A 44 13.48 -17.83 14.06
C TYR A 44 13.07 -17.31 12.68
N ALA A 45 12.98 -16.00 12.52
CA ALA A 45 12.78 -15.38 11.21
C ALA A 45 13.96 -15.71 10.27
N ALA A 46 13.68 -16.09 9.02
CA ALA A 46 14.71 -16.36 8.03
C ALA A 46 15.34 -15.07 7.45
N LYS A 47 14.58 -13.96 7.46
CA LYS A 47 15.07 -12.62 7.12
C LYS A 47 15.39 -11.79 8.37
N GLY A 48 14.43 -11.63 9.29
CA GLY A 48 14.63 -10.97 10.59
C GLY A 48 14.74 -9.45 10.55
N ASP A 49 14.53 -8.81 9.39
CA ASP A 49 14.40 -7.36 9.32
C ASP A 49 13.17 -6.93 10.14
N GLN A 50 13.34 -6.05 11.13
CA GLN A 50 12.23 -5.45 11.90
C GLN A 50 11.72 -4.17 11.23
N GLY A 51 10.47 -3.82 11.52
CA GLY A 51 9.77 -2.65 11.00
C GLY A 51 8.56 -2.28 11.84
N VAL A 52 7.72 -1.42 11.28
CA VAL A 52 6.57 -0.81 11.95
C VAL A 52 5.40 -0.66 10.98
N ASP A 53 4.17 -0.74 11.46
CA ASP A 53 3.02 -0.21 10.73
C ASP A 53 2.50 1.08 11.39
N TRP A 54 1.94 1.98 10.56
CA TRP A 54 1.59 3.34 10.96
C TRP A 54 0.22 3.76 10.43
N SER A 55 -0.52 4.47 11.28
CA SER A 55 -1.74 5.19 10.94
C SER A 55 -1.60 6.68 11.32
N LYS A 56 -2.72 7.38 11.56
CA LYS A 56 -2.72 8.77 12.07
C LYS A 56 -2.06 8.92 13.45
N TYR A 57 -2.07 7.86 14.27
CA TYR A 57 -1.64 7.95 15.67
C TYR A 57 -0.13 8.19 15.82
N GLN A 58 0.68 7.81 14.82
CA GLN A 58 2.12 8.07 14.75
C GLN A 58 2.46 9.39 14.02
N GLY A 59 1.46 10.25 13.77
CA GLY A 59 1.62 11.58 13.17
C GLY A 59 2.13 11.57 11.73
N ASN A 60 2.42 12.77 11.19
CA ASN A 60 2.78 12.95 9.78
C ASN A 60 3.99 12.14 9.31
N PHE A 61 4.95 11.85 10.19
CA PHE A 61 6.26 11.31 9.81
C PHE A 61 6.53 9.90 10.33
N GLY A 62 5.56 9.33 11.07
CA GLY A 62 5.73 8.03 11.72
C GLY A 62 6.63 8.09 12.94
N ALA A 63 6.70 6.95 13.64
CA ALA A 63 7.60 6.73 14.77
C ALA A 63 8.25 5.36 14.64
N TRP A 64 9.59 5.31 14.70
CA TRP A 64 10.34 4.05 14.65
C TRP A 64 10.39 3.40 16.04
N GLY A 65 10.41 2.07 16.09
CA GLY A 65 10.61 1.31 17.32
C GLY A 65 12.10 1.18 17.66
N LEU A 66 12.94 0.97 16.64
CA LEU A 66 14.40 0.91 16.73
C LEU A 66 15.06 1.75 15.63
N ASN A 67 16.29 2.23 15.89
CA ASN A 67 17.03 3.04 14.92
C ASN A 67 17.30 2.27 13.61
N ASP A 68 17.50 0.96 13.72
CA ASP A 68 17.83 0.05 12.64
C ASP A 68 16.62 -0.64 12.01
N ASP A 69 15.37 -0.28 12.36
CA ASP A 69 14.17 -0.71 11.62
C ASP A 69 14.34 -0.48 10.10
N LYS A 70 13.86 -1.40 9.27
CA LYS A 70 14.17 -1.44 7.82
C LYS A 70 13.01 -1.04 6.92
N PHE A 71 11.77 -1.15 7.40
CA PHE A 71 10.57 -0.87 6.62
C PHE A 71 9.43 -0.27 7.44
N SER A 72 8.53 0.48 6.78
CA SER A 72 7.24 0.89 7.36
C SER A 72 6.06 0.46 6.50
N ILE A 73 4.94 0.07 7.11
CA ILE A 73 3.67 -0.21 6.41
C ILE A 73 2.66 0.90 6.77
N SER A 74 2.40 1.83 5.84
CA SER A 74 1.56 3.00 6.15
C SER A 74 0.12 2.80 5.69
N GLN A 75 -0.85 3.08 6.56
CA GLN A 75 -2.27 3.00 6.24
C GLN A 75 -2.63 4.05 5.18
N VAL A 76 -3.21 3.67 4.04
CA VAL A 76 -3.72 4.63 3.02
C VAL A 76 -5.13 5.12 3.32
N GLY A 77 -5.85 4.39 4.19
CA GLY A 77 -7.18 4.69 4.70
C GLY A 77 -7.90 3.43 5.14
N GLY A 78 -9.19 3.57 5.43
CA GLY A 78 -10.03 2.46 5.85
C GLY A 78 -11.42 2.49 5.24
N TYR A 79 -11.88 1.33 4.77
CA TYR A 79 -13.26 1.08 4.37
C TYR A 79 -14.00 0.38 5.51
N TYR A 80 -15.08 1.00 5.98
CA TYR A 80 -15.89 0.57 7.10
C TYR A 80 -17.33 0.33 6.61
N ASN A 81 -17.58 -0.87 6.07
CA ASN A 81 -18.90 -1.33 5.60
C ASN A 81 -19.70 -0.27 4.81
N GLY A 82 -19.07 0.33 3.79
CA GLY A 82 -19.65 1.38 2.96
C GLY A 82 -19.12 2.79 3.21
N SER A 83 -18.47 3.04 4.36
CA SER A 83 -17.88 4.34 4.69
C SER A 83 -16.39 4.39 4.35
N PHE A 84 -15.92 5.47 3.74
CA PHE A 84 -14.49 5.69 3.46
C PHE A 84 -13.88 6.65 4.49
N VAL A 85 -12.72 6.28 5.04
CA VAL A 85 -11.90 7.12 5.91
C VAL A 85 -10.58 7.42 5.21
N GLU A 86 -10.28 8.71 5.04
CA GLU A 86 -8.99 9.16 4.50
C GLU A 86 -7.91 9.19 5.58
N GLN A 87 -6.68 8.83 5.19
CA GLN A 87 -5.53 8.82 6.07
C GLN A 87 -4.52 9.90 5.67
N TYR A 88 -4.70 11.10 6.22
CA TYR A 88 -3.96 12.30 5.81
C TYR A 88 -2.43 12.22 6.01
N THR A 89 -1.96 11.37 6.93
CA THR A 89 -0.52 11.17 7.19
C THR A 89 0.16 10.26 6.16
N TYR A 90 -0.61 9.47 5.38
CA TYR A 90 -0.07 8.47 4.45
C TYR A 90 0.98 9.02 3.47
N PRO A 91 0.76 10.16 2.77
CA PRO A 91 1.73 10.66 1.80
C PRO A 91 3.06 11.06 2.45
N THR A 92 3.00 11.64 3.65
CA THR A 92 4.18 12.13 4.37
C THR A 92 4.94 11.00 5.07
N GLN A 93 4.24 9.96 5.55
CA GLN A 93 4.84 8.74 6.08
C GLN A 93 5.61 7.98 4.99
N VAL A 94 4.95 7.64 3.87
CA VAL A 94 5.59 6.96 2.72
C VAL A 94 6.80 7.76 2.19
N ALA A 95 6.66 9.08 2.03
CA ALA A 95 7.75 9.93 1.58
C ALA A 95 8.93 9.96 2.57
N THR A 96 8.67 9.95 3.88
CA THR A 96 9.69 9.95 4.93
C THR A 96 10.48 8.65 4.95
N THR A 97 9.82 7.50 4.89
CA THR A 97 10.47 6.18 4.84
C THR A 97 11.37 6.03 3.62
N ILE A 98 10.88 6.42 2.43
CA ILE A 98 11.69 6.40 1.19
C ILE A 98 12.87 7.38 1.27
N ALA A 99 12.69 8.55 1.89
CA ALA A 99 13.77 9.53 2.06
C ALA A 99 14.89 9.02 3.00
N GLN A 100 14.54 8.26 4.04
CA GLN A 100 15.48 7.64 4.97
C GLN A 100 16.20 6.41 4.42
N GLY A 101 15.96 6.01 3.17
CA GLY A 101 16.57 4.81 2.59
C GLY A 101 15.94 3.51 3.07
N LYS A 102 14.73 3.56 3.67
CA LYS A 102 13.98 2.42 4.18
C LYS A 102 12.89 1.99 3.18
N ARG A 103 12.33 0.79 3.36
CA ARG A 103 11.31 0.20 2.46
C ARG A 103 9.91 0.62 2.91
N ALA A 104 9.09 1.12 2.00
CA ALA A 104 7.76 1.66 2.29
C ALA A 104 6.67 0.79 1.67
N HIS A 105 5.74 0.36 2.51
CA HIS A 105 4.62 -0.50 2.19
C HIS A 105 3.31 0.18 2.56
N THR A 106 2.18 -0.45 2.23
CA THR A 106 0.86 0.13 2.45
C THR A 106 -0.09 -0.91 2.99
N TYR A 107 -1.02 -0.49 3.85
CA TYR A 107 -2.19 -1.27 4.20
C TYR A 107 -3.48 -0.46 4.04
N ILE A 108 -4.59 -1.18 3.88
CA ILE A 108 -5.95 -0.65 3.83
C ILE A 108 -6.74 -1.38 4.92
N TYR A 109 -7.31 -0.65 5.88
CA TYR A 109 -8.29 -1.23 6.81
C TYR A 109 -9.53 -1.64 6.00
N ALA A 110 -9.88 -2.92 6.02
CA ALA A 110 -10.66 -3.56 4.96
C ALA A 110 -11.88 -4.31 5.50
N GLN A 111 -12.77 -3.59 6.18
CA GLN A 111 -14.03 -4.13 6.67
C GLN A 111 -15.09 -4.12 5.55
N PHE A 112 -15.06 -5.16 4.71
CA PHE A 112 -16.01 -5.37 3.62
C PHE A 112 -16.67 -6.76 3.67
N SER A 113 -17.82 -6.89 3.01
CA SER A 113 -18.53 -8.15 2.78
C SER A 113 -19.02 -8.19 1.33
N GLY A 114 -18.72 -9.26 0.60
CA GLY A 114 -19.03 -9.38 -0.82
C GLY A 114 -18.08 -8.59 -1.75
N ARG A 115 -17.83 -9.16 -2.94
CA ARG A 115 -16.95 -8.59 -3.98
C ARG A 115 -17.30 -7.15 -4.38
N TRP A 116 -18.56 -6.74 -4.28
CA TRP A 116 -18.96 -5.37 -4.57
C TRP A 116 -18.33 -4.35 -3.61
N GLN A 117 -18.34 -4.63 -2.30
CA GLN A 117 -17.73 -3.74 -1.32
C GLN A 117 -16.20 -3.73 -1.47
N ALA A 118 -15.59 -4.89 -1.74
CA ALA A 118 -14.18 -4.97 -2.13
C ALA A 118 -13.87 -4.11 -3.36
N ASP A 119 -14.75 -4.09 -4.37
CA ASP A 119 -14.63 -3.24 -5.55
C ASP A 119 -14.69 -1.75 -5.21
N GLN A 120 -15.63 -1.32 -4.35
CA GLN A 120 -15.73 0.06 -3.89
C GLN A 120 -14.43 0.49 -3.16
N MET A 121 -13.99 -0.33 -2.20
CA MET A 121 -12.75 -0.11 -1.44
C MET A 121 -11.53 0.03 -2.36
N LEU A 122 -11.30 -0.94 -3.24
CA LEU A 122 -10.09 -0.99 -4.06
C LEU A 122 -10.07 0.05 -5.18
N ASN A 123 -11.23 0.38 -5.77
CA ASN A 123 -11.32 1.49 -6.73
C ASN A 123 -10.98 2.82 -6.08
N TYR A 124 -11.32 3.02 -4.80
CA TYR A 124 -11.00 4.24 -4.08
C TYR A 124 -9.54 4.30 -3.61
N TYR A 125 -8.98 3.21 -3.08
CA TYR A 125 -7.65 3.22 -2.45
C TYR A 125 -6.48 2.87 -3.37
N LEU A 126 -6.61 1.95 -4.33
CA LEU A 126 -5.49 1.59 -5.22
C LEU A 126 -4.90 2.78 -6.01
N PRO A 127 -5.70 3.74 -6.52
CA PRO A 127 -5.17 4.96 -7.15
C PRO A 127 -4.45 5.91 -6.18
N LYS A 128 -4.64 5.76 -4.87
CA LYS A 128 -4.00 6.57 -3.81
C LYS A 128 -2.69 5.99 -3.30
N VAL A 129 -2.35 4.73 -3.63
CA VAL A 129 -1.11 4.08 -3.20
C VAL A 129 0.12 4.76 -3.80
N GLN A 130 1.08 5.16 -2.95
CA GLN A 130 2.28 5.92 -3.34
C GLN A 130 3.58 5.11 -3.24
N THR A 131 3.51 3.86 -2.77
CA THR A 131 4.64 2.93 -2.69
C THR A 131 4.97 2.32 -4.06
N PRO A 132 6.20 1.82 -4.28
CA PRO A 132 6.58 1.19 -5.54
C PRO A 132 5.67 0.04 -5.97
N LYS A 133 5.51 -0.16 -7.29
CA LYS A 133 4.98 -1.42 -7.81
C LYS A 133 5.88 -2.59 -7.37
N GLY A 134 5.25 -3.71 -7.06
CA GLY A 134 5.87 -4.85 -6.38
C GLY A 134 5.87 -4.75 -4.85
N SER A 135 5.82 -3.54 -4.26
CA SER A 135 5.75 -3.41 -2.79
C SER A 135 4.45 -3.97 -2.23
N ILE A 136 4.44 -4.28 -0.93
CA ILE A 136 3.27 -4.77 -0.22
C ILE A 136 2.14 -3.73 -0.25
N VAL A 137 0.96 -4.18 -0.66
CA VAL A 137 -0.33 -3.59 -0.33
C VAL A 137 -1.12 -4.66 0.42
N MET A 138 -1.35 -4.41 1.69
CA MET A 138 -1.94 -5.33 2.65
C MET A 138 -3.42 -5.00 2.84
N LEU A 139 -4.26 -6.04 2.91
CA LEU A 139 -5.66 -5.92 3.30
C LEU A 139 -5.78 -6.30 4.77
N ASP A 140 -6.12 -5.33 5.60
CA ASP A 140 -6.26 -5.48 7.04
C ASP A 140 -7.72 -5.88 7.36
N VAL A 141 -7.93 -7.16 7.64
CA VAL A 141 -9.23 -7.81 7.78
C VAL A 141 -9.36 -8.36 9.20
N GLU A 142 -9.64 -7.47 10.16
CA GLU A 142 -9.75 -7.78 11.57
C GLU A 142 -11.16 -7.60 12.17
N SER A 143 -12.15 -7.22 11.36
CA SER A 143 -13.52 -6.97 11.80
C SER A 143 -14.59 -7.16 10.72
N GLY A 144 -15.86 -7.12 11.12
CA GLY A 144 -17.01 -7.26 10.24
C GLY A 144 -17.31 -8.72 9.87
N ASN A 145 -17.97 -8.91 8.72
CA ASN A 145 -18.37 -10.23 8.21
C ASN A 145 -17.73 -10.48 6.83
N PRO A 146 -16.40 -10.66 6.75
CA PRO A 146 -15.73 -10.96 5.49
C PRO A 146 -16.05 -12.39 5.04
N ASP A 147 -15.84 -12.68 3.76
CA ASP A 147 -16.02 -14.00 3.16
C ASP A 147 -14.82 -14.38 2.28
N THR A 148 -14.45 -15.66 2.27
CA THR A 148 -13.24 -16.17 1.60
C THR A 148 -13.17 -15.76 0.13
N ASP A 149 -14.28 -15.85 -0.60
CA ASP A 149 -14.36 -15.57 -2.03
C ASP A 149 -14.05 -14.08 -2.32
N SER A 150 -14.61 -13.17 -1.52
CA SER A 150 -14.40 -11.74 -1.66
C SER A 150 -13.02 -11.31 -1.18
N VAL A 151 -12.45 -11.96 -0.15
CA VAL A 151 -11.05 -11.72 0.28
C VAL A 151 -10.07 -12.18 -0.80
N LEU A 152 -10.23 -13.40 -1.35
CA LEU A 152 -9.41 -13.88 -2.47
C LEU A 152 -9.52 -12.96 -3.70
N TYR A 153 -10.72 -12.50 -4.03
CA TYR A 153 -10.96 -11.53 -5.10
C TYR A 153 -10.24 -10.19 -4.84
N ALA A 154 -10.32 -9.67 -3.62
CA ALA A 154 -9.68 -8.41 -3.24
C ALA A 154 -8.14 -8.51 -3.31
N LEU A 155 -7.56 -9.58 -2.77
CA LEU A 155 -6.12 -9.88 -2.86
C LEU A 155 -5.68 -10.02 -4.33
N LYS A 156 -6.49 -10.70 -5.17
CA LYS A 156 -6.21 -10.83 -6.59
C LYS A 156 -6.20 -9.48 -7.30
N ARG A 157 -7.15 -8.59 -6.99
CA ARG A 157 -7.19 -7.22 -7.53
C ARG A 157 -5.96 -6.38 -7.12
N VAL A 158 -5.48 -6.55 -5.88
CA VAL A 158 -4.22 -5.91 -5.42
C VAL A 158 -3.01 -6.43 -6.21
N GLN A 159 -2.95 -7.75 -6.44
CA GLN A 159 -1.89 -8.38 -7.25
C GLN A 159 -1.94 -7.91 -8.71
N ASP A 160 -3.12 -7.86 -9.33
CA ASP A 160 -3.31 -7.41 -10.72
C ASP A 160 -3.01 -5.92 -10.90
N ALA A 161 -3.17 -5.11 -9.85
CA ALA A 161 -2.68 -3.73 -9.81
C ALA A 161 -1.15 -3.61 -9.68
N GLY A 162 -0.42 -4.73 -9.65
CA GLY A 162 1.04 -4.78 -9.65
C GLY A 162 1.68 -4.57 -8.28
N TYR A 163 1.05 -5.02 -7.21
CA TYR A 163 1.59 -5.00 -5.84
C TYR A 163 1.74 -6.43 -5.29
N THR A 164 2.53 -6.58 -4.22
CA THR A 164 2.49 -7.82 -3.42
C THR A 164 1.25 -7.78 -2.54
N ALA A 165 0.25 -8.60 -2.84
CA ALA A 165 -0.96 -8.71 -2.03
C ALA A 165 -0.68 -9.56 -0.78
N VAL A 166 -1.06 -9.06 0.39
CA VAL A 166 -0.91 -9.72 1.69
C VAL A 166 -2.22 -9.60 2.46
N LEU A 167 -2.68 -10.67 3.10
CA LEU A 167 -3.80 -10.61 4.05
C LEU A 167 -3.27 -10.36 5.46
N TYR A 168 -3.87 -9.43 6.19
CA TYR A 168 -3.60 -9.18 7.60
C TYR A 168 -4.82 -9.44 8.49
N GLY A 169 -4.54 -9.85 9.72
CA GLY A 169 -5.49 -9.93 10.83
C GLY A 169 -4.94 -10.78 11.98
N TYR A 170 -5.60 -10.76 13.13
CA TYR A 170 -5.29 -11.70 14.21
C TYR A 170 -5.83 -13.10 13.88
N LYS A 171 -5.03 -14.14 14.15
CA LYS A 171 -5.28 -15.50 13.63
C LYS A 171 -6.68 -16.02 13.96
N ASN A 172 -7.14 -15.82 15.20
CA ASN A 172 -8.44 -16.31 15.66
C ASN A 172 -9.62 -15.68 14.90
N PHE A 173 -9.54 -14.43 14.44
CA PHE A 173 -10.61 -13.87 13.60
C PHE A 173 -10.65 -14.55 12.24
N LEU A 174 -9.48 -14.60 11.58
CA LEU A 174 -9.37 -15.10 10.22
C LEU A 174 -9.82 -16.57 10.10
N VAL A 175 -9.40 -17.45 11.00
CA VAL A 175 -9.82 -18.88 10.96
C VAL A 175 -11.30 -19.12 11.27
N ASN A 176 -11.97 -18.19 11.96
CA ASN A 176 -13.40 -18.31 12.29
C ASN A 176 -14.33 -17.73 11.21
N HIS A 177 -13.81 -16.92 10.28
CA HIS A 177 -14.61 -16.27 9.23
C HIS A 177 -14.20 -16.67 7.80
N LEU A 178 -12.98 -17.18 7.60
CA LEU A 178 -12.42 -17.46 6.27
C LEU A 178 -11.81 -18.87 6.22
N ASP A 179 -11.77 -19.45 5.02
CA ASP A 179 -10.86 -20.56 4.73
C ASP A 179 -9.44 -20.00 4.59
N LEU A 180 -8.77 -19.84 5.74
CA LEU A 180 -7.44 -19.27 5.80
C LEU A 180 -6.39 -20.18 5.13
N HIS A 181 -6.63 -21.50 5.07
CA HIS A 181 -5.76 -22.43 4.34
C HIS A 181 -5.84 -22.18 2.82
N GLN A 182 -7.05 -22.03 2.27
CA GLN A 182 -7.24 -21.67 0.86
C GLN A 182 -6.57 -20.34 0.51
N ILE A 183 -6.63 -19.35 1.39
CA ILE A 183 -5.96 -18.05 1.19
C ILE A 183 -4.44 -18.19 1.29
N ALA A 184 -3.93 -18.82 2.34
CA ALA A 184 -2.49 -18.99 2.58
C ALA A 184 -1.80 -19.82 1.49
N SER A 185 -2.51 -20.74 0.83
CA SER A 185 -1.99 -21.48 -0.34
C SER A 185 -1.69 -20.60 -1.57
N GLN A 186 -2.20 -19.35 -1.60
CA GLN A 186 -2.11 -18.44 -2.76
C GLN A 186 -1.46 -17.09 -2.42
N TYR A 187 -1.66 -16.58 -1.20
CA TYR A 187 -1.20 -15.25 -0.78
C TYR A 187 -0.51 -15.33 0.59
N PRO A 188 0.60 -14.58 0.80
CA PRO A 188 1.23 -14.47 2.10
C PRO A 188 0.31 -13.83 3.14
N LEU A 189 0.49 -14.24 4.40
CA LEU A 189 -0.19 -13.67 5.56
C LEU A 189 0.73 -12.74 6.34
N ALA A 190 0.15 -11.72 6.95
CA ALA A 190 0.72 -10.96 8.06
C ALA A 190 -0.17 -11.18 9.29
N LEU A 191 0.32 -11.86 10.31
CA LEU A 191 -0.50 -12.19 11.48
C LEU A 191 -0.04 -11.42 12.72
N ALA A 192 -1.00 -10.92 13.49
CA ALA A 192 -0.78 -10.31 14.79
C ALA A 192 -1.07 -11.32 15.92
N GLU A 193 -0.15 -11.42 16.88
CA GLU A 193 -0.28 -12.19 18.12
C GLU A 193 0.76 -11.70 19.13
N TYR A 194 0.38 -11.43 20.37
CA TYR A 194 1.31 -10.93 21.40
C TYR A 194 0.85 -11.32 22.81
N PRO A 195 1.79 -11.55 23.75
CA PRO A 195 1.47 -12.04 25.10
C PRO A 195 0.73 -11.01 25.97
N ASP A 196 1.03 -9.73 25.76
CA ASP A 196 0.59 -8.60 26.59
C ASP A 196 0.77 -7.27 25.82
N TYR A 197 0.56 -6.16 26.53
CA TYR A 197 0.71 -4.79 26.04
C TYR A 197 1.91 -4.07 26.69
N ASN A 198 2.94 -4.81 27.10
CA ASN A 198 4.17 -4.24 27.63
C ASN A 198 5.09 -3.76 26.50
N VAL A 199 5.99 -2.82 26.81
CA VAL A 199 6.94 -2.30 25.82
C VAL A 199 7.87 -3.41 25.34
N THR A 200 7.67 -3.86 24.09
CA THR A 200 8.33 -5.04 23.53
C THR A 200 9.17 -4.63 22.32
N LYS A 201 10.49 -4.83 22.37
CA LYS A 201 11.42 -4.38 21.31
C LYS A 201 11.79 -5.42 20.26
N HIS A 202 11.52 -6.70 20.53
CA HIS A 202 11.89 -7.82 19.68
C HIS A 202 10.80 -8.90 19.71
N PRO A 203 10.61 -9.67 18.62
CA PRO A 203 9.59 -10.71 18.54
C PRO A 203 9.79 -11.82 19.56
N ASN A 204 8.74 -12.13 20.32
CA ASN A 204 8.69 -13.29 21.22
C ASN A 204 8.07 -14.49 20.49
N TYR A 205 8.91 -15.32 19.88
CA TYR A 205 8.46 -16.46 19.06
C TYR A 205 7.70 -17.56 19.82
N ASN A 206 7.68 -17.54 21.17
CA ASN A 206 6.79 -18.42 21.94
C ASN A 206 5.31 -18.07 21.76
N TYR A 207 5.01 -16.87 21.28
CA TYR A 207 3.69 -16.36 20.92
C TYR A 207 3.54 -16.19 19.40
N PHE A 208 4.37 -16.89 18.61
CA PHE A 208 4.22 -16.88 17.15
C PHE A 208 2.93 -17.62 16.76
N PRO A 209 1.99 -16.99 16.02
CA PRO A 209 0.64 -17.55 15.83
C PRO A 209 0.62 -18.86 15.04
N SER A 210 1.72 -19.23 14.37
CA SER A 210 1.95 -20.53 13.74
C SER A 210 0.85 -20.94 12.76
N PHE A 211 1.04 -20.50 11.51
CA PHE A 211 0.21 -20.83 10.36
C PHE A 211 1.12 -20.91 9.11
N GLU A 212 0.63 -21.50 8.02
CA GLU A 212 1.39 -21.56 6.78
C GLU A 212 1.46 -20.19 6.07
N ASN A 213 2.50 -20.00 5.26
CA ASN A 213 2.74 -18.79 4.44
C ASN A 213 2.69 -17.44 5.20
N ILE A 214 3.04 -17.41 6.49
CA ILE A 214 3.23 -16.15 7.22
C ILE A 214 4.50 -15.46 6.69
N GLY A 215 4.33 -14.32 6.02
CA GLY A 215 5.41 -13.47 5.54
C GLY A 215 5.87 -12.43 6.56
N ILE A 216 4.94 -11.91 7.37
CA ILE A 216 5.18 -10.89 8.40
C ILE A 216 4.52 -11.32 9.72
N PHE A 217 5.19 -11.04 10.84
CA PHE A 217 4.63 -11.22 12.17
C PHE A 217 4.60 -9.87 12.90
N GLN A 218 3.40 -9.36 13.20
CA GLN A 218 3.23 -8.21 14.08
C GLN A 218 3.28 -8.74 15.52
N PHE A 219 4.40 -8.49 16.20
CA PHE A 219 4.77 -9.15 17.46
C PHE A 219 4.41 -8.33 18.71
N THR A 220 3.90 -7.11 18.52
CA THR A 220 3.43 -6.22 19.58
C THR A 220 2.66 -5.04 18.99
N SER A 221 1.70 -4.49 19.74
CA SER A 221 1.11 -3.16 19.51
C SER A 221 1.74 -2.06 20.39
N THR A 222 2.77 -2.41 21.18
CA THR A 222 3.45 -1.51 22.14
C THR A 222 4.97 -1.55 21.92
N TYR A 223 5.41 -1.42 20.69
CA TYR A 223 6.82 -1.33 20.32
C TYR A 223 7.48 -0.06 20.92
N ASN A 224 6.69 0.97 21.21
CA ASN A 224 7.04 2.13 22.04
C ASN A 224 5.98 2.35 23.12
N ALA A 225 6.37 2.98 24.24
CA ALA A 225 5.42 3.41 25.26
C ALA A 225 4.40 4.40 24.66
N GLY A 226 3.11 4.15 24.91
CA GLY A 226 2.00 4.92 24.32
C GLY A 226 1.39 4.30 23.05
N GLY A 227 1.94 3.18 22.56
CA GLY A 227 1.40 2.43 21.41
C GLY A 227 2.18 2.66 20.12
N LEU A 228 2.63 1.57 19.50
CA LEU A 228 3.24 1.52 18.18
C LEU A 228 3.30 0.05 17.78
N ASP A 229 2.83 -0.28 16.61
CA ASP A 229 2.84 -1.65 16.11
C ASP A 229 4.23 -2.04 15.61
N GLY A 230 4.67 -3.24 15.95
CA GLY A 230 6.02 -3.75 15.67
C GLY A 230 6.00 -5.02 14.85
N ASP A 231 6.65 -4.97 13.70
CA ASP A 231 6.67 -6.05 12.70
C ASP A 231 8.04 -6.71 12.57
N VAL A 232 8.06 -7.99 12.22
CA VAL A 232 9.25 -8.67 11.69
C VAL A 232 8.94 -9.34 10.35
N ASP A 233 9.80 -9.10 9.35
CA ASP A 233 9.79 -9.80 8.07
C ASP A 233 10.43 -11.18 8.25
N LEU A 234 9.64 -12.24 8.02
CA LEU A 234 10.09 -13.61 8.18
C LEU A 234 10.76 -14.17 6.93
N THR A 235 10.42 -13.64 5.74
CA THR A 235 10.68 -14.29 4.44
C THR A 235 11.48 -13.45 3.45
N GLY A 236 11.65 -12.15 3.71
CA GLY A 236 12.17 -11.17 2.76
C GLY A 236 11.08 -10.50 1.92
N ILE A 237 9.80 -10.68 2.25
CA ILE A 237 8.67 -10.14 1.47
C ILE A 237 8.68 -8.60 1.40
N THR A 238 9.30 -7.92 2.38
CA THR A 238 9.44 -6.46 2.37
C THR A 238 10.47 -5.97 1.34
N ASP A 239 11.35 -6.84 0.81
CA ASP A 239 12.23 -6.49 -0.32
C ASP A 239 11.47 -6.41 -1.65
N ASN A 240 10.22 -6.89 -1.75
CA ASN A 240 9.45 -6.83 -2.98
C ASN A 240 9.18 -5.37 -3.39
N GLY A 241 9.32 -5.09 -4.70
CA GLY A 241 9.27 -3.73 -5.25
C GLY A 241 10.58 -2.94 -5.10
N TYR A 242 11.60 -3.52 -4.46
CA TYR A 242 12.93 -2.93 -4.28
C TYR A 242 14.01 -3.81 -4.96
N LYS A 243 15.25 -3.30 -5.10
CA LYS A 243 16.35 -4.06 -5.74
C LYS A 243 17.57 -4.12 -4.85
N ALA A 244 18.09 -5.33 -4.65
CA ALA A 244 19.24 -5.62 -3.81
C ALA A 244 19.10 -5.09 -2.36
N GLY A 245 17.92 -5.26 -1.77
CA GLY A 245 17.57 -4.82 -0.40
C GLY A 245 17.52 -3.30 -0.16
N ASN A 246 18.10 -2.53 -1.08
CA ASN A 246 18.12 -1.07 -1.04
C ASN A 246 16.91 -0.50 -1.79
N PRO A 247 16.40 0.68 -1.39
CA PRO A 247 15.39 1.37 -2.17
C PRO A 247 16.01 1.91 -3.46
N GLN A 248 15.90 1.13 -4.53
CA GLN A 248 15.96 1.67 -5.88
C GLN A 248 14.79 2.64 -6.01
N LYS A 249 15.06 3.93 -5.72
CA LYS A 249 14.11 5.04 -5.76
C LYS A 249 13.21 4.87 -6.99
N PRO A 250 11.95 4.42 -6.82
CA PRO A 250 11.11 4.12 -7.96
C PRO A 250 10.87 5.40 -8.76
N LYS A 251 10.69 5.29 -10.08
CA LYS A 251 10.11 6.37 -10.88
C LYS A 251 8.62 6.48 -10.56
N THR A 252 8.31 6.95 -9.35
CA THR A 252 6.97 7.40 -8.98
C THR A 252 6.73 8.74 -9.67
N ASN A 253 5.85 8.76 -10.68
CA ASN A 253 5.31 10.00 -11.25
C ASN A 253 4.27 10.60 -10.28
N THR A 254 4.67 10.79 -9.01
CA THR A 254 3.84 11.31 -7.93
C THR A 254 4.32 12.72 -7.57
N PRO A 255 3.45 13.75 -7.57
CA PRO A 255 3.81 15.14 -7.25
C PRO A 255 4.49 15.34 -5.88
N ALA A 256 4.33 14.40 -4.94
CA ALA A 256 4.89 14.45 -3.59
C ALA A 256 6.43 14.39 -3.52
N THR A 257 7.12 13.89 -4.56
CA THR A 257 8.55 13.53 -4.46
C THR A 257 9.56 14.68 -4.56
N THR A 258 9.13 15.89 -4.95
CA THR A 258 9.99 17.09 -4.94
C THR A 258 9.72 17.94 -3.69
N THR A 259 8.45 18.26 -3.42
CA THR A 259 8.06 19.06 -2.24
C THR A 259 8.43 18.37 -0.92
N GLY A 260 8.24 17.06 -0.80
CA GLY A 260 8.60 16.31 0.41
C GLY A 260 10.11 16.25 0.68
N LYS A 261 10.92 16.10 -0.37
CA LYS A 261 12.40 16.13 -0.26
C LYS A 261 12.90 17.53 0.10
N GLN A 262 12.36 18.56 -0.53
CA GLN A 262 12.73 19.94 -0.23
C GLN A 262 12.32 20.32 1.20
N LEU A 263 11.11 19.95 1.64
CA LEU A 263 10.69 20.17 3.03
C LEU A 263 11.58 19.43 4.04
N HIS A 264 12.13 18.26 3.71
CA HIS A 264 13.10 17.60 4.57
C HIS A 264 14.47 18.32 4.62
N GLN A 265 14.88 18.97 3.54
CA GLN A 265 16.12 19.78 3.50
C GLN A 265 15.97 21.16 4.14
N ASP A 266 14.75 21.71 4.21
CA ASP A 266 14.48 23.04 4.77
C ASP A 266 13.99 22.99 6.24
N THR A 267 14.06 21.83 6.92
CA THR A 267 13.52 21.64 8.28
C THR A 267 14.39 20.77 9.19
N HIS A 268 14.44 21.13 10.48
CA HIS A 268 15.13 20.39 11.54
C HIS A 268 14.22 20.12 12.75
N ASN A 269 14.71 19.35 13.72
CA ASN A 269 14.00 19.04 14.95
C ASN A 269 14.23 20.10 16.04
N TYR A 270 13.16 20.50 16.71
CA TYR A 270 13.14 21.42 17.84
C TYR A 270 12.43 20.78 19.04
N THR A 271 13.10 20.76 20.19
CA THR A 271 12.50 20.32 21.45
C THR A 271 11.77 21.49 22.13
N VAL A 272 10.46 21.32 22.32
CA VAL A 272 9.56 22.26 22.98
C VAL A 272 10.01 22.52 24.43
N LYS A 273 10.07 23.79 24.83
CA LYS A 273 10.49 24.22 26.17
C LYS A 273 9.28 24.61 27.02
N ALA A 274 9.47 24.68 28.34
CA ALA A 274 8.45 25.25 29.23
C ALA A 274 8.17 26.71 28.84
N GLY A 275 6.88 27.04 28.63
CA GLY A 275 6.44 28.34 28.15
C GLY A 275 6.34 28.49 26.62
N ASP A 276 6.76 27.49 25.83
CA ASP A 276 6.55 27.50 24.39
C ASP A 276 5.07 27.31 24.01
N SER A 277 4.67 27.92 22.90
CA SER A 277 3.35 27.83 22.25
C SER A 277 3.53 27.72 20.74
N TRP A 278 2.50 27.30 19.99
CA TRP A 278 2.53 27.33 18.53
C TRP A 278 2.91 28.72 17.98
N TRP A 279 2.44 29.79 18.62
CA TRP A 279 2.79 31.16 18.24
C TRP A 279 4.27 31.46 18.47
N SER A 280 4.81 31.20 19.67
CA SER A 280 6.20 31.54 19.98
C SER A 280 7.21 30.71 19.18
N ILE A 281 6.91 29.44 18.93
CA ILE A 281 7.75 28.58 18.08
C ILE A 281 7.65 29.04 16.61
N ALA A 282 6.45 29.27 16.08
CA ALA A 282 6.29 29.69 14.69
C ALA A 282 7.00 31.04 14.42
N HIS A 283 6.80 32.02 15.31
CA HIS A 283 7.47 33.31 15.26
C HIS A 283 9.00 33.17 15.29
N LYS A 284 9.54 32.34 16.19
CA LYS A 284 10.99 32.07 16.32
C LYS A 284 11.63 31.50 15.04
N PHE A 285 10.89 30.71 14.27
CA PHE A 285 11.38 30.11 13.02
C PHE A 285 10.85 30.81 11.75
N GLY A 286 10.19 31.97 11.89
CA GLY A 286 9.65 32.75 10.77
C GLY A 286 8.51 32.07 10.00
N MET A 287 7.79 31.16 10.67
CA MET A 287 6.70 30.35 10.10
C MET A 287 5.33 30.94 10.44
N ASP A 288 4.33 30.63 9.63
CA ASP A 288 2.92 30.67 10.05
C ASP A 288 2.62 29.54 11.07
N MET A 289 1.77 29.83 12.06
CA MET A 289 1.36 28.88 13.10
C MET A 289 0.63 27.66 12.55
N ASN A 290 -0.30 27.87 11.61
CA ASN A 290 -1.07 26.77 11.03
C ASN A 290 -0.17 25.88 10.17
N ALA A 291 0.79 26.48 9.46
CA ALA A 291 1.80 25.75 8.72
C ALA A 291 2.77 24.98 9.64
N LEU A 292 3.16 25.55 10.80
CA LEU A 292 3.96 24.83 11.79
C LEU A 292 3.19 23.63 12.37
N ALA A 293 1.94 23.83 12.79
CA ALA A 293 1.10 22.74 13.29
C ALA A 293 0.88 21.66 12.20
N LYS A 294 0.53 22.08 10.98
CA LYS A 294 0.29 21.19 9.83
C LYS A 294 1.57 20.45 9.39
N LEU A 295 2.74 21.08 9.45
CA LEU A 295 4.04 20.41 9.24
C LEU A 295 4.18 19.25 10.23
N ASN A 296 3.82 19.47 11.48
CA ASN A 296 3.83 18.50 12.57
C ASN A 296 2.62 17.55 12.62
N GLY A 297 1.76 17.56 11.58
CA GLY A 297 0.62 16.64 11.47
C GLY A 297 -0.51 16.92 12.45
N THR A 298 -0.67 18.17 12.86
CA THR A 298 -1.64 18.57 13.88
C THR A 298 -2.25 19.94 13.58
N THR A 299 -3.08 20.44 14.48
CA THR A 299 -3.72 21.76 14.40
C THR A 299 -3.22 22.68 15.51
N ILE A 300 -3.41 23.99 15.36
CA ILE A 300 -3.07 24.97 16.41
C ILE A 300 -3.86 24.78 17.72
N ASN A 301 -4.95 23.99 17.69
CA ASN A 301 -5.77 23.68 18.85
C ASN A 301 -5.19 22.54 19.72
N THR A 302 -4.19 21.81 19.22
CA THR A 302 -3.54 20.73 19.96
C THR A 302 -2.53 21.29 20.94
N VAL A 303 -2.65 20.89 22.21
CA VAL A 303 -1.70 21.27 23.27
C VAL A 303 -0.32 20.70 22.95
N ILE A 304 0.72 21.52 23.11
CA ILE A 304 2.11 21.08 23.05
C ILE A 304 2.69 20.99 24.45
N HIS A 305 3.56 20.00 24.68
CA HIS A 305 4.13 19.72 25.99
C HIS A 305 5.66 19.94 26.00
N PRO A 306 6.25 20.39 27.12
CA PRO A 306 7.70 20.44 27.26
C PRO A 306 8.35 19.08 26.96
N ASN A 307 9.52 19.10 26.33
CA ASN A 307 10.26 17.95 25.80
C ASN A 307 9.64 17.26 24.56
N GLN A 308 8.47 17.67 24.08
CA GLN A 308 7.96 17.23 22.77
C GLN A 308 8.91 17.68 21.66
N VAL A 309 9.16 16.81 20.67
CA VAL A 309 9.96 17.16 19.49
C VAL A 309 9.03 17.55 18.35
N LEU A 310 9.23 18.74 17.79
CA LEU A 310 8.54 19.26 16.62
C LEU A 310 9.54 19.46 15.47
N ARG A 311 9.10 19.27 14.23
CA ARG A 311 9.80 19.73 13.05
C ARG A 311 9.53 21.23 12.84
N VAL A 312 10.58 22.01 12.62
CA VAL A 312 10.54 23.45 12.38
C VAL A 312 11.35 23.81 11.14
N ALA A 313 11.12 24.99 10.57
CA ALA A 313 11.92 25.48 9.45
C ALA A 313 13.35 25.86 9.87
N ASP A 314 14.29 25.72 8.95
CA ASP A 314 15.63 26.29 9.10
C ASP A 314 15.61 27.82 9.13
N HIS A 315 16.66 28.41 9.70
CA HIS A 315 16.73 29.85 9.92
C HIS A 315 16.66 30.62 8.59
N GLY A 316 15.59 31.42 8.42
CA GLY A 316 15.32 32.16 7.17
C GLY A 316 14.44 31.43 6.15
N SER A 317 14.21 30.12 6.32
CA SER A 317 13.36 29.31 5.43
C SER A 317 11.88 29.31 5.83
N GLY A 318 11.52 29.89 6.98
CA GLY A 318 10.18 29.85 7.59
C GLY A 318 9.02 30.09 6.62
N SER A 319 8.99 31.24 5.94
CA SER A 319 7.89 31.59 5.03
C SER A 319 7.86 30.70 3.78
N GLN A 320 9.02 30.20 3.33
CA GLN A 320 9.10 29.25 2.20
C GLN A 320 8.53 27.89 2.59
N VAL A 321 8.87 27.39 3.79
CA VAL A 321 8.29 26.17 4.37
C VAL A 321 6.78 26.35 4.57
N SER A 322 6.33 27.49 5.09
CA SER A 322 4.90 27.76 5.26
C SER A 322 4.11 27.70 3.96
N ASN A 323 4.59 28.36 2.90
CA ASN A 323 3.98 28.32 1.57
C ASN A 323 3.94 26.88 0.99
N LYS A 324 5.01 26.10 1.19
CA LYS A 324 5.10 24.70 0.73
C LYS A 324 4.15 23.76 1.48
N VAL A 325 3.96 23.97 2.79
CA VAL A 325 3.09 23.15 3.67
C VAL A 325 1.61 23.53 3.53
N GLN A 326 1.30 24.81 3.34
CA GLN A 326 -0.08 25.26 3.13
C GLN A 326 -0.63 24.84 1.76
N LYS A 327 0.20 24.89 0.70
CA LYS A 327 -0.18 24.41 -0.63
C LYS A 327 -0.73 22.97 -0.56
N PRO A 328 -1.93 22.68 -1.10
CA PRO A 328 -2.44 21.32 -1.16
C PRO A 328 -1.45 20.40 -1.88
N ILE A 329 -1.18 19.22 -1.31
CA ILE A 329 -0.51 18.15 -2.05
C ILE A 329 -1.45 17.83 -3.21
N ALA A 330 -0.97 17.99 -4.45
CA ALA A 330 -1.78 17.72 -5.62
C ALA A 330 -2.14 16.22 -5.66
N GLN A 331 -3.39 15.94 -5.31
CA GLN A 331 -4.03 14.64 -5.59
C GLN A 331 -3.97 14.37 -7.10
N PRO A 332 -4.02 13.10 -7.53
CA PRO A 332 -4.20 12.77 -8.94
C PRO A 332 -5.43 13.51 -9.49
N ASN A 333 -5.31 14.17 -10.64
CA ASN A 333 -6.33 15.05 -11.22
C ASN A 333 -7.59 14.28 -11.67
N GLN A 334 -8.45 13.90 -10.71
CA GLN A 334 -9.83 13.48 -10.95
C GLN A 334 -10.68 14.71 -11.30
N SER A 335 -10.47 15.24 -12.50
CA SER A 335 -11.38 16.25 -13.06
C SER A 335 -12.62 15.55 -13.59
N ASN A 336 -13.73 15.72 -12.88
CA ASN A 336 -15.04 15.36 -13.37
C ASN A 336 -15.51 16.44 -14.36
N TRP A 337 -16.30 16.06 -15.37
CA TRP A 337 -17.01 17.02 -16.22
C TRP A 337 -18.40 16.48 -16.57
N THR A 338 -19.35 17.37 -16.83
CA THR A 338 -20.66 17.00 -17.38
C THR A 338 -20.65 17.27 -18.88
N ASP A 339 -21.16 16.33 -19.68
CA ASP A 339 -21.26 16.54 -21.13
C ASP A 339 -22.56 17.25 -21.54
N ASN A 340 -22.73 17.49 -22.83
CA ASN A 340 -23.89 18.18 -23.39
C ASN A 340 -25.21 17.38 -23.27
N MET A 341 -25.17 16.13 -22.79
CA MET A 341 -26.33 15.29 -22.51
C MET A 341 -26.69 15.26 -21.01
N GLY A 342 -25.90 15.93 -20.16
CA GLY A 342 -26.07 15.93 -18.71
C GLY A 342 -25.38 14.77 -17.99
N ASP A 343 -24.69 13.89 -18.72
CA ASP A 343 -24.01 12.74 -18.13
C ASP A 343 -22.70 13.19 -17.46
N THR A 344 -22.49 12.77 -16.20
CA THR A 344 -21.31 13.13 -15.42
C THR A 344 -20.20 12.10 -15.62
N TRP A 345 -19.08 12.55 -16.15
CA TRP A 345 -17.91 11.75 -16.47
C TRP A 345 -16.79 11.93 -15.44
N HIS A 346 -16.11 10.83 -15.16
CA HIS A 346 -14.96 10.75 -14.26
C HIS A 346 -13.72 10.36 -15.06
N ARG A 347 -12.63 11.16 -15.01
CA ARG A 347 -11.37 10.79 -15.68
C ARG A 347 -10.71 9.61 -14.99
N GLU A 348 -10.45 8.57 -15.77
CA GLU A 348 -9.80 7.33 -15.32
C GLU A 348 -9.16 6.66 -16.53
N ASN A 349 -7.85 6.47 -16.50
CA ASN A 349 -7.16 5.72 -17.55
C ASN A 349 -7.09 4.25 -17.13
N GLY A 350 -7.59 3.35 -17.97
CA GLY A 350 -7.58 1.92 -17.69
C GLY A 350 -7.81 1.06 -18.92
N THR A 351 -7.87 -0.24 -18.67
CA THR A 351 -8.07 -1.28 -19.67
C THR A 351 -9.21 -2.20 -19.27
N PHE A 352 -10.22 -2.33 -20.11
CA PHE A 352 -11.32 -3.27 -19.95
C PHE A 352 -11.17 -4.43 -20.93
N THR A 353 -11.23 -5.68 -20.47
CA THR A 353 -11.23 -6.87 -21.33
C THR A 353 -12.53 -7.62 -21.19
N SER A 354 -13.33 -7.67 -22.26
CA SER A 354 -14.67 -8.28 -22.24
C SER A 354 -14.63 -9.77 -21.94
N THR A 355 -15.58 -10.28 -21.16
CA THR A 355 -15.86 -11.73 -21.02
C THR A 355 -17.07 -12.17 -21.83
N THR A 356 -17.84 -11.23 -22.38
CA THR A 356 -19.06 -11.49 -23.17
C THR A 356 -19.04 -10.72 -24.51
N TRP A 357 -20.10 -10.85 -25.30
CA TRP A 357 -20.31 -10.00 -26.47
C TRP A 357 -20.92 -8.66 -26.06
N LEU A 358 -20.29 -7.56 -26.47
CA LEU A 358 -20.72 -6.21 -26.10
C LEU A 358 -20.79 -5.27 -27.31
N HIS A 359 -21.69 -4.30 -27.22
CA HIS A 359 -21.81 -3.24 -28.22
C HIS A 359 -20.81 -2.12 -27.91
N LEU A 360 -19.90 -1.85 -28.85
CA LEU A 360 -19.16 -0.61 -28.91
C LEU A 360 -20.01 0.42 -29.66
N ARG A 361 -20.30 1.58 -29.06
CA ARG A 361 -21.31 2.55 -29.51
C ARG A 361 -20.73 3.95 -29.73
N TRP A 362 -21.44 4.76 -30.52
CA TRP A 362 -21.08 6.17 -30.76
C TRP A 362 -21.41 7.10 -29.58
N GLY A 363 -22.27 6.67 -28.66
CA GLY A 363 -22.64 7.38 -27.44
C GLY A 363 -22.88 6.40 -26.29
N ALA A 364 -22.77 6.88 -25.05
CA ALA A 364 -22.93 6.11 -23.83
C ALA A 364 -24.41 5.81 -23.49
N LYS A 365 -25.26 5.51 -24.48
CA LYS A 365 -26.70 5.26 -24.28
C LYS A 365 -27.11 3.92 -24.91
N PRO A 366 -28.07 3.17 -24.35
CA PRO A 366 -28.57 1.93 -24.97
C PRO A 366 -29.19 2.16 -26.35
N SER A 367 -29.78 3.35 -26.56
CA SER A 367 -30.34 3.85 -27.82
C SER A 367 -29.30 4.29 -28.86
N SER A 368 -28.01 4.44 -28.48
CA SER A 368 -26.98 4.91 -29.41
C SER A 368 -26.56 3.82 -30.39
N SER A 369 -26.43 4.19 -31.67
CA SER A 369 -26.00 3.31 -32.75
C SER A 369 -24.69 2.58 -32.44
N SER A 370 -24.66 1.29 -32.76
CA SER A 370 -23.45 0.45 -32.61
C SER A 370 -22.45 0.75 -33.71
N ILE A 371 -21.17 0.84 -33.32
CA ILE A 371 -19.99 0.89 -34.20
C ILE A 371 -19.60 -0.53 -34.58
N ALA A 372 -19.55 -1.42 -33.59
CA ALA A 372 -19.13 -2.80 -33.74
C ALA A 372 -19.62 -3.64 -32.55
N TYR A 373 -19.62 -4.96 -32.72
CA TYR A 373 -19.64 -5.91 -31.63
C TYR A 373 -18.21 -6.28 -31.26
N VAL A 374 -17.88 -6.25 -29.96
CA VAL A 374 -16.62 -6.78 -29.43
C VAL A 374 -16.89 -8.10 -28.72
N GLY A 375 -16.09 -9.12 -29.03
CA GLY A 375 -16.25 -10.45 -28.44
C GLY A 375 -15.48 -10.61 -27.12
N PRO A 376 -15.70 -11.75 -26.42
CA PRO A 376 -14.87 -12.16 -25.29
C PRO A 376 -13.38 -12.10 -25.63
N GLY A 377 -12.55 -11.67 -24.67
CA GLY A 377 -11.12 -11.44 -24.84
C GLY A 377 -10.74 -10.11 -25.49
N THR A 378 -11.69 -9.31 -25.98
CA THR A 378 -11.38 -7.99 -26.58
C THR A 378 -10.98 -6.99 -25.50
N THR A 379 -9.75 -6.48 -25.57
CA THR A 379 -9.23 -5.44 -24.67
C THR A 379 -9.42 -4.03 -25.25
N ILE A 380 -9.99 -3.13 -24.45
CA ILE A 380 -10.30 -1.73 -24.77
C ILE A 380 -9.57 -0.83 -23.77
N LYS A 381 -8.78 0.12 -24.28
CA LYS A 381 -8.23 1.22 -23.47
C LYS A 381 -9.28 2.32 -23.35
N TYR A 382 -9.45 2.85 -22.14
CA TYR A 382 -10.38 3.95 -21.86
C TYR A 382 -9.70 5.08 -21.07
N ASP A 383 -10.27 6.29 -21.14
CA ASP A 383 -9.76 7.51 -20.48
C ASP A 383 -10.75 8.17 -19.51
N ALA A 384 -11.98 7.65 -19.45
CA ALA A 384 -13.02 8.05 -18.50
C ALA A 384 -14.11 6.99 -18.36
N TRP A 385 -14.93 7.11 -17.30
CA TRP A 385 -16.18 6.37 -17.12
C TRP A 385 -17.34 7.28 -16.70
N SER A 386 -18.57 6.79 -16.88
CA SER A 386 -19.80 7.42 -16.39
C SER A 386 -20.85 6.36 -16.00
N LYS A 387 -21.78 6.69 -15.10
CA LYS A 387 -22.85 5.81 -14.61
C LYS A 387 -24.22 6.43 -14.86
N HIS A 388 -24.98 5.84 -15.78
CA HIS A 388 -26.32 6.29 -16.16
C HIS A 388 -27.05 5.20 -16.97
N ASP A 389 -28.36 5.36 -17.19
CA ASP A 389 -29.20 4.50 -18.04
C ASP A 389 -29.11 2.99 -17.75
N GLY A 390 -28.81 2.61 -16.50
CA GLY A 390 -28.68 1.22 -16.08
C GLY A 390 -27.29 0.59 -16.26
N PHE A 391 -26.30 1.35 -16.73
CA PHE A 391 -24.95 0.84 -16.98
C PHE A 391 -23.85 1.74 -16.40
N ILE A 392 -22.66 1.16 -16.22
CA ILE A 392 -21.42 1.92 -16.21
C ILE A 392 -20.81 1.82 -17.60
N TYR A 393 -20.57 2.97 -18.20
CA TYR A 393 -19.91 3.11 -19.49
C TYR A 393 -18.45 3.51 -19.29
N VAL A 394 -17.55 2.99 -20.13
CA VAL A 394 -16.21 3.57 -20.32
C VAL A 394 -16.09 4.23 -21.68
N ARG A 395 -15.27 5.28 -21.76
CA ARG A 395 -14.98 6.04 -22.97
C ARG A 395 -13.62 5.65 -23.54
N GLN A 396 -13.62 5.10 -24.75
CA GLN A 396 -12.44 4.80 -25.55
C GLN A 396 -12.11 5.98 -26.47
N PRO A 397 -10.92 6.61 -26.34
CA PRO A 397 -10.40 7.55 -27.33
C PRO A 397 -10.16 6.90 -28.70
N ARG A 398 -10.46 7.63 -29.77
CA ARG A 398 -10.20 7.27 -31.18
C ARG A 398 -9.56 8.46 -31.90
N SER A 399 -9.03 8.25 -33.11
CA SER A 399 -8.46 9.31 -33.93
C SER A 399 -9.43 10.47 -34.21
N ASN A 400 -10.72 10.17 -34.40
CA ASN A 400 -11.76 11.13 -34.76
C ASN A 400 -12.87 11.22 -33.68
N GLY A 401 -12.50 11.23 -32.39
CA GLY A 401 -13.44 11.37 -31.28
C GLY A 401 -13.41 10.18 -30.32
N TYR A 402 -14.58 9.69 -29.92
CA TYR A 402 -14.72 8.68 -28.87
C TYR A 402 -15.71 7.58 -29.25
N SER A 403 -15.55 6.42 -28.60
CA SER A 403 -16.56 5.35 -28.58
C SER A 403 -16.81 4.90 -27.15
N TYR A 404 -17.98 4.34 -26.89
CA TYR A 404 -18.46 4.02 -25.56
C TYR A 404 -18.90 2.56 -25.48
N ILE A 405 -18.67 1.93 -24.33
CA ILE A 405 -19.06 0.54 -24.11
C ILE A 405 -19.59 0.39 -22.69
N ALA A 406 -20.74 -0.27 -22.54
CA ALA A 406 -21.27 -0.67 -21.24
C ALA A 406 -20.40 -1.82 -20.73
N VAL A 407 -19.77 -1.63 -19.57
CA VAL A 407 -18.79 -2.58 -18.99
C VAL A 407 -19.29 -3.25 -17.70
N ARG A 408 -20.36 -2.70 -17.12
CA ARG A 408 -20.97 -3.18 -15.87
C ARG A 408 -22.43 -2.76 -15.84
N ASN A 409 -23.27 -3.58 -15.22
CA ASN A 409 -24.63 -3.19 -14.81
C ASN A 409 -24.56 -2.13 -13.69
N ALA A 410 -25.38 -1.08 -13.73
CA ALA A 410 -25.33 0.02 -12.74
C ALA A 410 -26.04 -0.30 -11.41
N TRP A 411 -26.87 -1.34 -11.38
CA TRP A 411 -27.74 -1.72 -10.25
C TRP A 411 -27.15 -2.87 -9.43
N ASN A 412 -26.86 -4.02 -10.06
CA ASN A 412 -26.25 -5.18 -9.38
C ASN A 412 -24.71 -5.17 -9.43
N HIS A 413 -24.11 -4.21 -10.14
CA HIS A 413 -22.66 -4.06 -10.32
C HIS A 413 -21.94 -5.26 -10.94
N GLU A 414 -22.67 -6.14 -11.62
CA GLU A 414 -22.12 -7.27 -12.36
C GLU A 414 -21.26 -6.79 -13.54
N PRO A 415 -19.95 -7.13 -13.60
CA PRO A 415 -19.06 -6.70 -14.66
C PRO A 415 -19.15 -7.61 -15.87
N TYR A 416 -19.17 -7.03 -17.06
CA TYR A 416 -19.21 -7.75 -18.35
C TYR A 416 -17.79 -8.10 -18.86
N GLY A 417 -16.81 -8.07 -17.97
CA GLY A 417 -15.39 -8.25 -18.27
C GLY A 417 -14.49 -7.98 -17.06
N THR A 418 -13.21 -7.79 -17.32
CA THR A 418 -12.17 -7.53 -16.31
C THR A 418 -11.51 -6.16 -16.54
N PHE A 419 -11.07 -5.51 -15.45
CA PHE A 419 -10.46 -4.18 -15.48
C PHE A 419 -8.99 -4.26 -15.04
N LYS A 420 -8.11 -3.47 -15.67
CA LYS A 420 -6.66 -3.37 -15.38
C LYS A 420 -6.14 -1.95 -15.58
#